data_AF-A0A0J8D9X8-F1
#
_entry.id   AF-A0A0J8D9X8-F1
#
_cell.length_a   1.000
_cell.length_b   1.000
_cell.length_c   1.000
_cell.angle_alpha   90.00
_cell.angle_beta   90.00
_cell.angle_gamma   90.00
#
_symmetry.space_group_name_H-M   'P 1'
#
loop_
_entity.id
_entity.type
_entity.pdbx_description
1 polymer ?
#
loop_
_entity_poly.entity_id
_entity_poly.type
_entity_poly.pdbx_seq_one_letter_code
_entity_poly.pdbx_strand_id
1 'polypeptide(L)'
;MIQNIVTYAGQILITIYHKGFDSDIRSRNIKKIRKIGKYNLIFEEKVVPDNIVDTVIGWTWKFEGLLQVDEDKNPYSGSVCAYIQEYVYLNKPNKIFSIKDDKYSLKIPIEQFKEINKFVKKYTGLNIEKNPMCYGNILLYDSHIGLYHAKQEEGIVVKELNSNTIVIVKFIKDKMVVSTKIVNVTQYTKELEIISDRKWDCHDIEIYKDNELIYINKNVSYIRRIQLNMNIIGQSKKVKLNKLLEEFVIKGESSEQVSIIGDEIDELENLYIKSNYSIGNRLKQEIDDNMVVFISPGELNKAMNIITNVLGSDYDAIWIFDPYFTDNQKITHIMDWMRIITHSNINSKNINIAFFCKNKEKAYGVKEMIEFIKEDSVIIDVLKKKESLGIHFYQTKAPIHDRFIITSKGDEYSGIAIGTSFNSLGENHYCIHKLTHIASKNIWSNLKVWLEDGNIIDSGEI
;
A
#
# COMPACT_ATOMS: atom_id res chain seq x y z
N MET A 1 41.76 -18.74 -6.16
CA MET A 1 40.33 -18.55 -6.50
C MET A 1 39.43 -19.59 -5.84
N ILE A 2 38.12 -19.31 -5.70
CA ILE A 2 37.11 -20.31 -5.34
C ILE A 2 36.43 -20.83 -6.61
N GLN A 3 36.23 -22.14 -6.72
CA GLN A 3 35.48 -22.79 -7.78
C GLN A 3 34.22 -23.45 -7.22
N ASN A 4 33.09 -23.10 -7.80
CA ASN A 4 31.77 -23.68 -7.56
C ASN A 4 31.34 -24.51 -8.77
N ILE A 5 30.97 -25.77 -8.56
CA ILE A 5 30.47 -26.68 -9.60
C ILE A 5 29.10 -27.20 -9.16
N VAL A 6 28.12 -27.14 -10.07
CA VAL A 6 26.84 -27.83 -9.87
C VAL A 6 26.69 -28.93 -10.91
N THR A 7 26.32 -30.13 -10.46
CA THR A 7 26.19 -31.34 -11.28
C THR A 7 24.83 -31.98 -11.07
N TYR A 8 24.17 -32.40 -12.16
CA TYR A 8 22.90 -33.13 -12.12
C TYR A 8 22.93 -34.34 -13.04
N ALA A 9 22.48 -35.49 -12.53
CA ALA A 9 22.47 -36.75 -13.29
C ALA A 9 23.85 -37.11 -13.91
N GLY A 10 24.94 -36.77 -13.20
CA GLY A 10 26.32 -37.00 -13.62
C GLY A 10 26.88 -35.98 -14.63
N GLN A 11 26.11 -34.96 -15.02
CA GLN A 11 26.55 -33.91 -15.95
C GLN A 11 26.74 -32.59 -15.23
N ILE A 12 27.87 -31.92 -15.47
CA ILE A 12 28.10 -30.55 -14.97
C ILE A 12 27.08 -29.63 -15.62
N LEU A 13 26.34 -28.93 -14.77
CA LEU A 13 25.38 -27.94 -15.17
C LEU A 13 26.01 -26.57 -15.29
N ILE A 14 26.87 -26.17 -14.36
CA ILE A 14 27.54 -24.88 -14.41
C ILE A 14 28.83 -24.93 -13.60
N THR A 15 29.82 -24.14 -14.02
CA THR A 15 31.04 -23.89 -13.27
C THR A 15 31.20 -22.39 -13.09
N ILE A 16 31.40 -21.97 -11.85
CA ILE A 16 31.58 -20.59 -11.46
C ILE A 16 32.90 -20.46 -10.74
N TYR A 17 33.70 -19.48 -11.12
CA TYR A 17 34.94 -19.13 -10.49
C TYR A 17 34.83 -17.74 -9.85
N HIS A 18 35.41 -17.58 -8.67
CA HIS A 18 35.42 -16.33 -7.94
C HIS A 18 36.87 -15.91 -7.61
N LYS A 19 37.28 -14.75 -8.12
CA LYS A 19 38.53 -14.04 -7.83
C LYS A 19 38.39 -13.14 -6.59
N GLY A 20 39.52 -12.75 -6.02
CA GLY A 20 39.56 -11.76 -4.94
C GLY A 20 39.16 -12.26 -3.54
N PHE A 21 38.92 -13.55 -3.36
CA PHE A 21 38.63 -14.13 -2.05
C PHE A 21 39.91 -14.37 -1.24
N ASP A 22 39.86 -14.01 0.05
CA ASP A 22 41.02 -13.92 0.93
C ASP A 22 41.89 -15.18 0.97
N SER A 23 43.19 -14.93 1.13
CA SER A 23 44.18 -15.98 1.33
C SER A 23 43.93 -16.80 2.61
N ASP A 24 42.97 -16.44 3.46
CA ASP A 24 42.58 -17.17 4.67
C ASP A 24 41.63 -18.36 4.41
N ILE A 25 41.13 -18.51 3.17
CA ILE A 25 40.16 -19.57 2.81
C ILE A 25 40.86 -20.89 2.39
N ARG A 26 42.12 -21.12 2.80
CA ARG A 26 43.07 -22.11 2.19
C ARG A 26 42.60 -23.57 2.12
N SER A 27 41.51 -23.96 2.77
CA SER A 27 41.04 -25.35 2.87
C SER A 27 39.53 -25.55 2.68
N ARG A 28 38.77 -24.58 2.14
CA ARG A 28 37.34 -24.81 1.87
C ARG A 28 37.13 -25.91 0.84
N ASN A 29 36.40 -26.94 1.27
CA ASN A 29 35.86 -27.98 0.44
C ASN A 29 34.44 -28.29 0.94
N ILE A 30 33.43 -27.79 0.23
CA ILE A 30 32.03 -27.95 0.62
C ILE A 30 31.36 -28.84 -0.42
N LYS A 31 30.64 -29.86 0.03
CA LYS A 31 29.79 -30.68 -0.82
C LYS A 31 28.37 -30.73 -0.27
N LYS A 32 27.39 -30.46 -1.13
CA LYS A 32 25.96 -30.53 -0.79
C LYS A 32 25.24 -31.35 -1.84
N ILE A 33 24.35 -32.24 -1.39
CA ILE A 33 23.62 -33.16 -2.26
C ILE A 33 22.13 -33.02 -1.96
N ARG A 34 21.30 -32.92 -3.00
CA ARG A 34 19.84 -32.94 -2.91
C ARG A 34 19.30 -33.87 -3.99
N LYS A 35 18.30 -34.69 -3.64
CA LYS A 35 17.60 -35.54 -4.61
C LYS A 35 16.50 -34.73 -5.30
N ILE A 36 16.47 -34.76 -6.64
CA ILE A 36 15.42 -34.16 -7.47
C ILE A 36 14.98 -35.19 -8.50
N GLY A 37 13.74 -35.67 -8.36
CA GLY A 37 13.25 -36.85 -9.09
C GLY A 37 14.10 -38.08 -8.79
N LYS A 38 14.65 -38.71 -9.84
CA LYS A 38 15.49 -39.91 -9.74
C LYS A 38 16.99 -39.64 -9.65
N TYR A 39 17.43 -38.40 -9.74
CA TYR A 39 18.84 -38.03 -9.80
C TYR A 39 19.26 -37.17 -8.61
N ASN A 40 20.56 -37.18 -8.33
CA ASN A 40 21.17 -36.27 -7.37
C ASN A 40 21.59 -34.99 -8.08
N LEU A 41 21.26 -33.86 -7.45
CA LEU A 41 21.82 -32.54 -7.71
C LEU A 41 22.91 -32.28 -6.67
N ILE A 42 24.12 -31.97 -7.14
CA ILE A 42 25.32 -31.90 -6.31
C ILE A 42 25.93 -30.51 -6.50
N PHE A 43 26.26 -29.84 -5.40
CA PHE A 43 27.11 -28.65 -5.37
C PHE A 43 28.45 -29.02 -4.74
N GLU A 44 29.53 -28.56 -5.35
CA GLU A 44 30.91 -28.69 -4.87
C GLU A 44 31.61 -27.33 -4.94
N GLU A 45 32.15 -26.88 -3.81
CA GLU A 45 33.02 -25.70 -3.69
C GLU A 45 34.43 -26.17 -3.34
N LYS A 46 35.44 -25.64 -4.03
CA LYS A 46 36.85 -25.88 -3.69
C LYS A 46 37.73 -24.70 -4.05
N VAL A 47 38.86 -24.57 -3.35
CA VAL A 47 39.92 -23.63 -3.73
C VAL A 47 40.72 -24.18 -4.91
N VAL A 48 40.96 -23.33 -5.90
CA VAL A 48 41.74 -23.64 -7.11
C VAL A 48 42.79 -22.56 -7.38
N PRO A 49 43.90 -22.91 -8.05
CA PRO A 49 44.88 -21.93 -8.53
C PRO A 49 44.27 -20.94 -9.52
N ASP A 50 44.81 -19.72 -9.57
CA ASP A 50 44.24 -18.66 -10.42
C ASP A 50 44.46 -18.92 -11.92
N ASN A 51 45.54 -19.63 -12.28
CA ASN A 51 45.85 -20.04 -13.65
C ASN A 51 44.94 -21.16 -14.20
N ILE A 52 44.00 -21.69 -13.40
CA ILE A 52 43.04 -22.70 -13.88
C ILE A 52 42.16 -22.15 -15.01
N VAL A 53 41.98 -20.83 -15.06
CA VAL A 53 41.21 -20.14 -16.10
C VAL A 53 41.88 -20.28 -17.47
N ASP A 54 43.22 -20.39 -17.51
CA ASP A 54 43.98 -20.57 -18.76
C ASP A 54 43.70 -21.93 -19.42
N THR A 55 43.13 -22.87 -18.66
CA THR A 55 42.73 -24.19 -19.18
C THR A 55 41.30 -24.22 -19.73
N VAL A 56 40.57 -23.09 -19.68
CA VAL A 56 39.21 -22.98 -20.21
C VAL A 56 39.25 -22.95 -21.74
N ILE A 57 38.93 -24.09 -22.35
CA ILE A 57 38.96 -24.32 -23.81
C ILE A 57 37.60 -24.80 -24.33
N GLY A 58 37.38 -24.71 -25.65
CA GLY A 58 36.20 -25.27 -26.33
C GLY A 58 34.93 -24.42 -26.24
N TRP A 59 35.02 -23.19 -25.72
CA TRP A 59 33.94 -22.21 -25.76
C TRP A 59 33.80 -21.61 -27.16
N THR A 60 32.63 -21.04 -27.46
CA THR A 60 32.28 -20.49 -28.79
C THR A 60 32.47 -18.97 -28.85
N TRP A 61 32.02 -18.24 -27.83
CA TRP A 61 32.31 -16.82 -27.66
C TRP A 61 32.37 -16.44 -26.18
N LYS A 62 32.81 -15.22 -25.89
CA LYS A 62 33.00 -14.69 -24.54
C LYS A 62 32.24 -13.37 -24.38
N PHE A 63 31.53 -13.21 -23.27
CA PHE A 63 30.98 -11.92 -22.82
C PHE A 63 31.75 -11.40 -21.61
N GLU A 64 31.98 -10.10 -21.56
CA GLU A 64 32.67 -9.45 -20.44
C GLU A 64 32.01 -8.13 -20.07
N GLY A 65 32.02 -7.78 -18.79
CA GLY A 65 31.51 -6.50 -18.32
C GLY A 65 31.25 -6.44 -16.82
N LEU A 66 30.92 -5.25 -16.32
CA LEU A 66 30.57 -5.04 -14.92
C LEU A 66 29.08 -5.30 -14.68
N LEU A 67 28.78 -6.12 -13.68
CA LEU A 67 27.45 -6.36 -13.14
C LEU A 67 27.22 -5.48 -11.90
N GLN A 68 26.09 -4.79 -11.86
CA GLN A 68 25.70 -3.92 -10.75
C GLN A 68 25.18 -4.73 -9.55
N VAL A 69 25.01 -4.07 -8.41
CA VAL A 69 24.63 -4.65 -7.11
C VAL A 69 23.37 -5.55 -7.18
N ASP A 70 22.40 -5.24 -8.04
CA ASP A 70 21.12 -5.96 -8.14
C ASP A 70 20.90 -6.67 -9.48
N GLU A 71 21.94 -6.83 -10.30
CA GLU A 71 21.84 -7.54 -11.56
C GLU A 71 21.63 -9.04 -11.35
N ASP A 72 20.75 -9.67 -12.13
CA ASP A 72 20.38 -11.08 -11.92
C ASP A 72 21.55 -12.06 -12.11
N LYS A 73 22.53 -11.68 -12.93
CA LYS A 73 23.75 -12.47 -13.12
C LYS A 73 24.81 -12.21 -12.04
N ASN A 74 24.64 -11.20 -11.17
CA ASN A 74 25.57 -10.96 -10.08
C ASN A 74 25.31 -12.00 -8.98
N PRO A 75 26.29 -12.89 -8.66
CA PRO A 75 26.10 -13.90 -7.63
C PRO A 75 26.26 -13.33 -6.21
N TYR A 76 26.76 -12.11 -6.08
CA TYR A 76 26.97 -11.47 -4.79
C TYR A 76 25.73 -10.67 -4.38
N SER A 77 25.50 -10.59 -3.08
CA SER A 77 24.44 -9.77 -2.49
C SER A 77 25.05 -8.55 -1.79
N GLY A 78 24.19 -7.60 -1.44
CA GLY A 78 24.62 -6.36 -0.77
C GLY A 78 25.40 -5.45 -1.72
N SER A 79 26.16 -4.50 -1.17
CA SER A 79 26.87 -3.45 -1.92
C SER A 79 28.08 -3.96 -2.74
N VAL A 80 27.96 -5.04 -3.51
CA VAL A 80 29.05 -5.67 -4.27
C VAL A 80 28.73 -5.71 -5.77
N CYS A 81 29.58 -5.10 -6.58
CA CYS A 81 29.58 -5.28 -8.03
C CYS A 81 30.46 -6.47 -8.42
N ALA A 82 30.26 -7.02 -9.61
CA ALA A 82 31.09 -8.10 -10.12
C ALA A 82 31.49 -7.87 -11.57
N TYR A 83 32.79 -7.85 -11.86
CA TYR A 83 33.24 -7.97 -13.24
C TYR A 83 33.10 -9.44 -13.66
N ILE A 84 32.33 -9.71 -14.70
CA ILE A 84 32.09 -11.07 -15.21
C ILE A 84 32.89 -11.31 -16.49
N GLN A 85 33.46 -12.51 -16.62
CA GLN A 85 33.87 -13.11 -17.89
C GLN A 85 33.05 -14.40 -18.06
N GLU A 86 32.15 -14.42 -19.03
CA GLU A 86 31.26 -15.55 -19.35
C GLU A 86 31.74 -16.24 -20.63
N TYR A 87 32.21 -17.48 -20.48
CA TYR A 87 32.62 -18.34 -21.60
C TYR A 87 31.43 -19.19 -22.04
N VAL A 88 30.91 -18.92 -23.23
CA VAL A 88 29.67 -19.51 -23.72
C VAL A 88 29.93 -20.79 -24.51
N TYR A 89 29.26 -21.88 -24.13
CA TYR A 89 29.31 -23.16 -24.83
C TYR A 89 27.97 -23.45 -25.51
N LEU A 90 27.99 -23.81 -26.80
CA LEU A 90 26.78 -24.24 -27.54
C LEU A 90 26.29 -25.63 -27.10
N ASN A 91 27.18 -26.49 -26.62
CA ASN A 91 26.82 -27.81 -26.12
C ASN A 91 26.24 -27.71 -24.70
N LYS A 92 24.96 -27.35 -24.61
CA LYS A 92 24.23 -27.21 -23.34
C LYS A 92 23.99 -28.57 -22.66
N PRO A 93 23.82 -28.61 -21.33
CA PRO A 93 23.62 -29.85 -20.59
C PRO A 93 22.39 -30.64 -21.07
N ASN A 94 22.63 -31.73 -21.82
CA ASN A 94 21.58 -32.54 -22.46
C ASN A 94 20.65 -33.30 -21.50
N LYS A 95 20.94 -33.26 -20.19
CA LYS A 95 20.04 -33.75 -19.13
C LYS A 95 18.92 -32.76 -18.82
N ILE A 96 19.15 -31.47 -19.07
CA ILE A 96 18.15 -30.40 -18.84
C ILE A 96 17.60 -29.89 -20.17
N PHE A 97 18.43 -29.79 -21.19
CA PHE A 97 18.06 -29.22 -22.48
C PHE A 97 18.05 -30.26 -23.59
N SER A 98 17.23 -29.99 -24.60
CA SER A 98 17.20 -30.65 -25.89
C SER A 98 17.15 -29.57 -26.98
N ILE A 99 17.56 -29.90 -28.19
CA ILE A 99 17.41 -29.00 -29.34
C ILE A 99 16.23 -29.52 -30.16
N LYS A 100 15.26 -28.64 -30.44
CA LYS A 100 14.09 -28.90 -31.29
C LYS A 100 13.83 -27.65 -32.13
N ASP A 101 13.61 -27.80 -33.43
CA ASP A 101 13.29 -26.69 -34.35
C ASP A 101 14.27 -25.52 -34.22
N ASP A 102 15.57 -25.83 -34.24
CA ASP A 102 16.69 -24.87 -34.08
C ASP A 102 16.66 -24.03 -32.80
N LYS A 103 16.00 -24.54 -31.74
CA LYS A 103 15.90 -23.87 -30.43
C LYS A 103 16.16 -24.82 -29.28
N TYR A 104 16.73 -24.30 -28.19
CA TYR A 104 16.82 -25.05 -26.94
C TYR A 104 15.44 -25.16 -26.29
N SER A 105 15.07 -26.38 -25.92
CA SER A 105 13.83 -26.73 -25.22
C SER A 105 14.14 -27.49 -23.94
N LEU A 106 13.36 -27.28 -22.89
CA LEU A 106 13.48 -28.04 -21.64
C LEU A 106 13.11 -29.51 -21.87
N LYS A 107 13.97 -30.40 -21.37
CA LYS A 107 13.82 -31.87 -21.42
C LYS A 107 13.21 -32.43 -20.13
N ILE A 108 13.21 -31.64 -19.07
CA ILE A 108 12.68 -32.01 -17.75
C ILE A 108 11.40 -31.21 -17.44
N PRO A 109 10.53 -31.71 -16.56
CA PRO A 109 9.37 -30.96 -16.09
C PRO A 109 9.76 -29.62 -15.48
N ILE A 110 8.92 -28.60 -15.69
CA ILE A 110 9.18 -27.22 -15.23
C ILE A 110 9.40 -27.14 -13.71
N GLU A 111 8.66 -27.94 -12.92
CA GLU A 111 8.81 -27.95 -11.46
C GLU A 111 10.18 -28.47 -11.02
N GLN A 112 10.72 -29.49 -11.71
CA GLN A 112 12.08 -29.95 -11.45
C GLN A 112 13.11 -28.89 -11.85
N PHE A 113 12.90 -28.20 -12.97
CA PHE A 113 13.77 -27.11 -13.40
C PHE A 113 13.80 -25.96 -12.36
N LYS A 114 12.64 -25.56 -11.83
CA LYS A 114 12.55 -24.57 -10.75
C LYS A 114 13.31 -25.01 -9.49
N GLU A 115 13.23 -26.28 -9.11
CA GLU A 115 13.99 -26.80 -7.96
C GLU A 115 15.50 -26.75 -8.19
N ILE A 116 15.96 -27.08 -9.40
CA ILE A 116 17.38 -26.97 -9.77
C ILE A 116 17.82 -25.50 -9.70
N ASN A 117 17.04 -24.56 -10.26
CA ASN A 117 17.36 -23.13 -10.22
C ASN A 117 17.46 -22.62 -8.78
N LYS A 118 16.51 -22.99 -7.91
CA LYS A 118 16.54 -22.65 -6.48
C LYS A 118 17.78 -23.19 -5.79
N PHE A 119 18.20 -24.41 -6.12
CA PHE A 119 19.41 -25.01 -5.55
C PHE A 119 20.67 -24.28 -6.04
N VAL A 120 20.78 -23.98 -7.33
CA VAL A 120 21.89 -23.20 -7.89
C VAL A 120 21.97 -21.84 -7.19
N LYS A 121 20.89 -21.06 -7.20
CA LYS A 121 20.83 -19.74 -6.55
C LYS A 121 21.23 -19.80 -5.07
N LYS A 122 20.75 -20.82 -4.34
CA LYS A 122 21.06 -20.98 -2.91
C LYS A 122 22.55 -21.17 -2.63
N TYR A 123 23.26 -21.94 -3.46
CA TYR A 123 24.65 -22.32 -3.18
C TYR A 123 25.68 -21.51 -3.94
N THR A 124 25.31 -20.91 -5.08
CA THR A 124 26.22 -20.09 -5.88
C THR A 124 25.86 -18.61 -5.91
N GLY A 125 24.71 -18.21 -5.36
CA GLY A 125 24.16 -16.86 -5.44
C GLY A 125 23.54 -16.50 -6.80
N LEU A 126 23.93 -17.20 -7.88
CA LEU A 126 23.51 -16.88 -9.24
C LEU A 126 22.01 -17.12 -9.48
N ASN A 127 21.29 -16.08 -9.87
CA ASN A 127 19.88 -16.19 -10.26
C ASN A 127 19.73 -16.62 -11.73
N ILE A 128 19.86 -17.91 -11.97
CA ILE A 128 19.82 -18.46 -13.34
C ILE A 128 18.40 -18.52 -13.95
N GLU A 129 17.35 -18.28 -13.16
CA GLU A 129 15.97 -18.37 -13.62
C GLU A 129 15.66 -17.43 -14.78
N LYS A 130 16.22 -16.22 -14.76
CA LYS A 130 16.09 -15.23 -15.84
C LYS A 130 17.08 -15.45 -16.98
N ASN A 131 18.13 -16.24 -16.76
CA ASN A 131 19.18 -16.52 -17.74
C ASN A 131 19.48 -18.03 -17.82
N PRO A 132 18.50 -18.88 -18.19
CA PRO A 132 18.64 -20.34 -18.11
C PRO A 132 19.73 -20.89 -19.06
N MET A 133 20.09 -20.13 -20.09
CA MET A 133 21.15 -20.50 -21.04
C MET A 133 22.57 -20.35 -20.47
N CYS A 134 22.73 -19.82 -19.25
CA CYS A 134 24.01 -19.87 -18.53
C CYS A 134 24.39 -21.30 -18.12
N TYR A 135 23.44 -22.25 -18.10
CA TYR A 135 23.78 -23.65 -17.92
C TYR A 135 24.68 -24.15 -19.08
N GLY A 136 25.73 -24.87 -18.74
CA GLY A 136 26.81 -25.30 -19.65
C GLY A 136 27.92 -24.27 -19.81
N ASN A 137 27.73 -23.03 -19.38
CA ASN A 137 28.76 -22.00 -19.44
C ASN A 137 29.71 -22.09 -18.25
N ILE A 138 30.87 -21.46 -18.42
CA ILE A 138 31.82 -21.19 -17.35
C ILE A 138 31.78 -19.69 -17.07
N LEU A 139 31.55 -19.31 -15.82
CA LEU A 139 31.46 -17.92 -15.38
C LEU A 139 32.61 -17.61 -14.44
N LEU A 140 33.30 -16.51 -14.68
CA LEU A 140 34.38 -16.03 -13.84
C LEU A 140 34.01 -14.64 -13.32
N TYR A 141 33.99 -14.49 -12.00
CA TYR A 141 33.64 -13.24 -11.33
C TYR A 141 34.84 -12.68 -10.59
N ASP A 142 35.06 -11.37 -10.73
CA ASP A 142 35.91 -10.57 -9.87
C ASP A 142 35.04 -9.59 -9.08
N SER A 143 35.11 -9.65 -7.75
CA SER A 143 34.20 -8.91 -6.87
C SER A 143 34.78 -7.55 -6.48
N HIS A 144 33.96 -6.51 -6.57
CA HIS A 144 34.31 -5.16 -6.13
C HIS A 144 33.30 -4.69 -5.09
N ILE A 145 33.76 -4.56 -3.84
CA ILE A 145 32.92 -4.16 -2.71
C ILE A 145 32.87 -2.63 -2.63
N GLY A 146 31.67 -2.06 -2.64
CA GLY A 146 31.45 -0.65 -2.37
C GLY A 146 31.44 -0.40 -0.87
N LEU A 147 32.53 0.14 -0.34
CA LEU A 147 32.65 0.50 1.06
C LEU A 147 32.26 1.96 1.26
N TYR A 148 30.97 2.24 1.45
CA TYR A 148 30.50 3.60 1.74
C TYR A 148 29.23 3.60 2.60
N HIS A 149 28.96 4.73 3.23
CA HIS A 149 27.77 4.95 4.05
C HIS A 149 27.36 6.43 4.04
N ALA A 150 26.14 6.72 4.46
CA ALA A 150 25.68 8.10 4.61
C ALA A 150 26.46 8.80 5.72
N LYS A 151 26.85 10.06 5.47
CA LYS A 151 27.23 11.02 6.49
C LYS A 151 26.01 11.85 6.86
N GLN A 152 25.07 11.23 7.58
CA GLN A 152 23.78 11.84 7.94
C GLN A 152 23.09 12.45 6.70
N GLU A 153 22.66 13.71 6.78
CA GLU A 153 22.05 14.44 5.66
C GLU A 153 23.05 15.21 4.80
N GLU A 154 24.32 15.28 5.21
CA GLU A 154 25.32 16.13 4.58
C GLU A 154 25.89 15.49 3.31
N GLY A 155 26.04 14.16 3.28
CA GLY A 155 26.64 13.49 2.13
C GLY A 155 26.94 12.02 2.37
N ILE A 156 28.03 11.53 1.79
CA ILE A 156 28.48 10.15 1.95
C ILE A 156 29.95 10.08 2.32
N VAL A 157 30.35 9.00 2.99
CA VAL A 157 31.74 8.65 3.26
C VAL A 157 32.08 7.37 2.52
N VAL A 158 33.10 7.43 1.66
CA VAL A 158 33.64 6.30 0.91
C VAL A 158 34.97 5.88 1.53
N LYS A 159 35.22 4.57 1.67
CA LYS A 159 36.37 4.01 2.39
C LYS A 159 37.31 3.23 1.48
N GLU A 160 38.56 3.12 1.92
CA GLU A 160 39.61 2.24 1.35
C GLU A 160 39.85 2.46 -0.15
N LEU A 161 39.96 3.72 -0.56
CA LEU A 161 40.18 4.09 -1.95
C LEU A 161 41.67 4.03 -2.30
N ASN A 162 42.00 3.28 -3.35
CA ASN A 162 43.37 3.22 -3.89
C ASN A 162 43.71 4.49 -4.69
N SER A 163 45.00 4.72 -4.95
CA SER A 163 45.42 5.74 -5.92
C SER A 163 44.83 5.48 -7.32
N ASN A 164 44.78 6.53 -8.14
CA ASN A 164 44.19 6.54 -9.48
C ASN A 164 42.70 6.16 -9.51
N THR A 165 41.97 6.53 -8.46
CA THR A 165 40.53 6.28 -8.37
C THR A 165 39.75 7.58 -8.64
N ILE A 166 38.65 7.50 -9.39
CA ILE A 166 37.70 8.61 -9.56
C ILE A 166 36.37 8.17 -8.95
N VAL A 167 35.86 8.95 -8.00
CA VAL A 167 34.55 8.72 -7.38
C VAL A 167 33.58 9.78 -7.89
N ILE A 168 32.46 9.35 -8.45
CA ILE A 168 31.37 10.21 -8.91
C ILE A 168 30.14 9.91 -8.05
N VAL A 169 29.59 10.95 -7.43
CA VAL A 169 28.38 10.85 -6.61
C VAL A 169 27.33 11.80 -7.15
N LYS A 170 26.14 11.28 -7.46
CA LYS A 170 24.98 12.08 -7.85
C LYS A 170 24.00 12.09 -6.70
N PHE A 171 23.79 13.22 -6.07
CA PHE A 171 22.78 13.40 -5.03
C PHE A 171 21.44 13.73 -5.69
N ILE A 172 20.37 13.06 -5.25
CA ILE A 172 19.05 13.09 -5.87
C ILE A 172 18.01 13.51 -4.82
N LYS A 173 16.99 14.29 -5.22
CA LYS A 173 15.81 14.64 -4.42
C LYS A 173 14.57 14.51 -5.29
N ASP A 174 13.56 13.74 -4.87
CA ASP A 174 12.30 13.57 -5.61
C ASP A 174 12.51 13.19 -7.10
N LYS A 175 13.49 12.30 -7.35
CA LYS A 175 13.95 11.84 -8.69
C LYS A 175 14.73 12.88 -9.52
N MET A 176 15.04 14.05 -8.97
CA MET A 176 15.87 15.07 -9.63
C MET A 176 17.30 15.00 -9.11
N VAL A 177 18.30 14.96 -10.00
CA VAL A 177 19.71 15.12 -9.61
C VAL A 177 19.91 16.56 -9.16
N VAL A 178 20.16 16.78 -7.87
CA VAL A 178 20.30 18.11 -7.27
C VAL A 178 21.76 18.54 -7.18
N SER A 179 22.69 17.59 -7.05
CA SER A 179 24.13 17.87 -7.01
C SER A 179 24.91 16.70 -7.59
N THR A 180 26.05 16.98 -8.21
CA THR A 180 27.00 15.95 -8.66
C THR A 180 28.39 16.34 -8.20
N LYS A 181 29.09 15.41 -7.54
CA LYS A 181 30.46 15.58 -7.09
C LYS A 181 31.35 14.57 -7.77
N ILE A 182 32.49 15.02 -8.27
CA ILE A 182 33.52 14.19 -8.91
C ILE A 182 34.80 14.44 -8.13
N VAL A 183 35.40 13.39 -7.59
CA VAL A 183 36.61 13.47 -6.77
C VAL A 183 37.66 12.52 -7.32
N ASN A 184 38.85 13.06 -7.60
CA ASN A 184 40.01 12.30 -8.04
C ASN A 184 40.90 11.97 -6.83
N VAL A 185 41.16 10.69 -6.63
CA VAL A 185 41.97 10.14 -5.54
C VAL A 185 43.34 9.76 -6.11
N THR A 186 44.34 10.60 -5.85
CA THR A 186 45.71 10.45 -6.37
C THR A 186 46.60 9.56 -5.50
N GLN A 187 46.24 9.40 -4.23
CA GLN A 187 46.96 8.56 -3.26
C GLN A 187 45.96 7.73 -2.45
N TYR A 188 46.42 6.63 -1.85
CA TYR A 188 45.58 5.81 -0.98
C TYR A 188 44.88 6.68 0.07
N THR A 189 43.56 6.57 0.14
CA THR A 189 42.70 7.38 1.00
C THR A 189 41.80 6.44 1.81
N LYS A 190 42.03 6.41 3.13
CA LYS A 190 41.30 5.54 4.04
C LYS A 190 39.81 5.89 4.10
N GLU A 191 39.49 7.18 4.21
CA GLU A 191 38.13 7.70 4.21
C GLU A 191 38.07 9.00 3.41
N LEU A 192 37.10 9.10 2.51
CA LEU A 192 36.82 10.26 1.67
C LEU A 192 35.39 10.70 1.91
N GLU A 193 35.23 11.93 2.39
CA GLU A 193 33.91 12.55 2.55
C GLU A 193 33.51 13.31 1.29
N ILE A 194 32.29 13.08 0.82
CA ILE A 194 31.71 13.75 -0.34
C ILE A 194 30.41 14.39 0.11
N ILE A 195 30.41 15.72 0.22
CA ILE A 195 29.30 16.50 0.80
C ILE A 195 28.45 17.11 -0.31
N SER A 196 27.12 17.04 -0.16
CA SER A 196 26.16 17.71 -1.01
C SER A 196 25.94 19.16 -0.57
N ASP A 197 25.86 20.08 -1.53
CA ASP A 197 25.47 21.48 -1.31
C ASP A 197 23.94 21.67 -1.27
N ARG A 198 23.16 20.62 -1.52
CA ARG A 198 21.69 20.66 -1.55
C ARG A 198 21.07 19.50 -0.77
N LYS A 199 19.85 19.70 -0.26
CA LYS A 199 19.04 18.63 0.34
C LYS A 199 18.81 17.51 -0.70
N TRP A 200 18.98 16.28 -0.27
CA TRP A 200 18.86 15.07 -1.09
C TRP A 200 18.13 13.98 -0.28
N ASP A 201 17.65 12.92 -0.92
CA ASP A 201 17.00 11.75 -0.29
C ASP A 201 17.64 10.41 -0.72
N CYS A 202 18.21 10.36 -1.92
CA CYS A 202 18.95 9.22 -2.43
C CYS A 202 20.19 9.68 -3.22
N HIS A 203 21.07 8.73 -3.54
CA HIS A 203 22.24 9.02 -4.37
C HIS A 203 22.59 7.86 -5.29
N ASP A 204 23.29 8.18 -6.38
CA ASP A 204 24.04 7.23 -7.16
C ASP A 204 25.53 7.39 -6.86
N ILE A 205 26.28 6.29 -6.92
CA ILE A 205 27.73 6.30 -6.81
C ILE A 205 28.34 5.46 -7.94
N GLU A 206 29.39 6.00 -8.56
CA GLU A 206 30.23 5.31 -9.53
C GLU A 206 31.69 5.45 -9.07
N ILE A 207 32.45 4.35 -9.09
CA ILE A 207 33.88 4.35 -8.76
C ILE A 207 34.63 3.78 -9.96
N TYR A 208 35.56 4.57 -10.47
CA TYR A 208 36.47 4.20 -11.54
C TYR A 208 37.87 4.04 -10.99
N LYS A 209 38.62 3.04 -11.47
CA LYS A 209 40.05 2.88 -11.18
C LYS A 209 40.80 2.74 -12.49
N ASP A 210 41.86 3.51 -12.67
CA ASP A 210 42.67 3.50 -13.91
C ASP A 210 41.80 3.69 -15.18
N ASN A 211 40.78 4.55 -15.08
CA ASN A 211 39.75 4.85 -16.09
C ASN A 211 38.74 3.73 -16.41
N GLU A 212 38.72 2.63 -15.65
CA GLU A 212 37.72 1.57 -15.77
C GLU A 212 36.69 1.64 -14.65
N LEU A 213 35.40 1.50 -14.98
CA LEU A 213 34.33 1.44 -13.99
C LEU A 213 34.42 0.11 -13.22
N ILE A 214 34.66 0.19 -11.91
CA ILE A 214 34.79 -0.99 -11.03
C ILE A 214 33.60 -1.15 -10.08
N TYR A 215 32.85 -0.07 -9.82
CA TYR A 215 31.71 -0.11 -8.92
C TYR A 215 30.61 0.86 -9.34
N ILE A 216 29.36 0.43 -9.25
CA ILE A 216 28.19 1.28 -9.47
C ILE A 216 27.02 0.84 -8.59
N ASN A 217 26.38 1.82 -7.94
CA ASN A 217 25.13 1.61 -7.23
C ASN A 217 24.21 2.82 -7.42
N LYS A 218 22.91 2.57 -7.63
CA LYS A 218 21.94 3.59 -8.05
C LYS A 218 20.75 3.65 -7.11
N ASN A 219 20.16 4.83 -6.98
CA ASN A 219 18.99 5.11 -6.15
C ASN A 219 19.16 4.62 -4.71
N VAL A 220 20.36 4.77 -4.15
CA VAL A 220 20.66 4.34 -2.79
C VAL A 220 20.04 5.34 -1.82
N SER A 221 19.00 4.90 -1.12
CA SER A 221 18.28 5.67 -0.11
C SER A 221 18.57 5.13 1.29
N TYR A 222 18.57 6.03 2.27
CA TYR A 222 18.69 5.68 3.69
C TYR A 222 17.38 6.01 4.40
N ILE A 223 16.95 5.15 5.32
CA ILE A 223 15.79 5.43 6.16
C ILE A 223 16.16 6.57 7.11
N ARG A 224 15.54 7.74 6.91
CA ARG A 224 15.69 8.91 7.80
C ARG A 224 14.65 8.93 8.91
N ARG A 225 13.43 8.55 8.54
CA ARG A 225 12.29 8.53 9.47
C ARG A 225 11.26 7.48 9.10
N ILE A 226 10.47 7.10 10.09
CA ILE A 226 9.27 6.29 9.97
C ILE A 226 8.14 7.08 10.62
N GLN A 227 7.13 7.45 9.83
CA GLN A 227 5.90 8.04 10.34
C GLN A 227 4.84 6.95 10.46
N LEU A 228 4.39 6.70 11.69
CA LEU A 228 3.34 5.75 12.01
C LEU A 228 2.06 6.53 12.29
N ASN A 229 1.09 6.42 11.38
CA ASN A 229 -0.27 6.89 11.61
C ASN A 229 -1.07 5.71 12.15
N MET A 230 -1.25 5.64 13.45
CA MET A 230 -1.99 4.59 14.13
C MET A 230 -3.41 5.06 14.41
N ASN A 231 -4.38 4.23 14.06
CA ASN A 231 -5.74 4.42 14.50
C ASN A 231 -6.09 3.33 15.51
N ILE A 232 -6.14 3.69 16.79
CA ILE A 232 -6.49 2.76 17.87
C ILE A 232 -7.99 2.85 18.07
N ILE A 233 -8.69 1.77 17.70
CA ILE A 233 -10.14 1.66 17.83
C ILE A 233 -10.44 1.08 19.21
N GLY A 234 -11.16 1.85 20.04
CA GLY A 234 -11.65 1.38 21.34
C GLY A 234 -12.64 0.22 21.22
N GLN A 235 -13.04 -0.35 22.36
CA GLN A 235 -13.99 -1.46 22.39
C GLN A 235 -15.33 -1.06 21.76
N SER A 236 -15.77 -1.80 20.75
CA SER A 236 -17.04 -1.56 20.07
C SER A 236 -18.23 -1.90 20.97
N LYS A 237 -19.27 -1.06 20.94
CA LYS A 237 -20.53 -1.29 21.66
C LYS A 237 -21.58 -1.83 20.70
N LYS A 238 -22.29 -2.89 21.10
CA LYS A 238 -23.41 -3.47 20.34
C LYS A 238 -24.73 -2.89 20.84
N VAL A 239 -25.60 -2.49 19.92
CA VAL A 239 -26.95 -1.96 20.17
C VAL A 239 -27.95 -2.92 19.55
N LYS A 240 -28.83 -3.50 20.36
CA LYS A 240 -29.84 -4.43 19.85
C LYS A 240 -30.91 -3.69 19.05
N LEU A 241 -31.21 -4.21 17.86
CA LEU A 241 -32.28 -3.72 17.00
C LEU A 241 -33.45 -4.73 17.01
N ASN A 242 -34.63 -4.26 16.62
CA ASN A 242 -35.86 -5.05 16.67
C ASN A 242 -36.20 -5.69 15.32
N LYS A 243 -35.89 -5.01 14.21
CA LYS A 243 -36.37 -5.37 12.87
C LYS A 243 -35.36 -5.19 11.74
N LEU A 244 -34.57 -4.10 11.72
CA LEU A 244 -33.63 -3.83 10.62
C LEU A 244 -32.50 -4.86 10.58
N LEU A 245 -31.86 -5.12 11.72
CA LEU A 245 -30.82 -6.14 11.90
C LEU A 245 -30.95 -6.76 13.30
N GLU A 246 -30.13 -7.76 13.63
CA GLU A 246 -30.07 -8.29 14.99
C GLU A 246 -29.40 -7.28 15.94
N GLU A 247 -28.32 -6.65 15.49
CA GLU A 247 -27.58 -5.65 16.24
C GLU A 247 -26.92 -4.60 15.32
N PHE A 248 -26.71 -3.41 15.86
CA PHE A 248 -25.89 -2.35 15.29
C PHE A 248 -24.61 -2.19 16.11
N VAL A 249 -23.46 -2.19 15.45
CA VAL A 249 -22.15 -2.08 16.11
C VAL A 249 -21.66 -0.65 16.02
N ILE A 250 -21.61 0.03 17.17
CA ILE A 250 -20.93 1.31 17.32
C ILE A 250 -19.44 1.02 17.42
N LYS A 251 -18.67 1.51 16.45
CA LYS A 251 -17.22 1.46 16.53
C LYS A 251 -16.75 2.30 17.72
N GLY A 252 -15.84 1.76 18.52
CA GLY A 252 -15.28 2.53 19.64
C GLY A 252 -14.56 3.77 19.14
N GLU A 253 -14.42 4.78 20.01
CA GLU A 253 -13.69 6.00 19.67
C GLU A 253 -12.32 5.65 19.11
N SER A 254 -12.00 6.30 18.00
CA SER A 254 -10.81 6.05 17.23
C SER A 254 -9.83 7.15 17.58
N SER A 255 -8.77 6.82 18.32
CA SER A 255 -7.70 7.79 18.58
C SER A 255 -6.66 7.68 17.49
N GLU A 256 -6.52 8.75 16.72
CA GLU A 256 -5.42 8.89 15.79
C GLU A 256 -4.17 9.29 16.59
N GLN A 257 -3.18 8.42 16.58
CA GLN A 257 -1.86 8.72 17.10
C GLN A 257 -0.88 8.77 15.94
N VAL A 258 -0.19 9.89 15.79
CA VAL A 258 0.94 10.01 14.90
C VAL A 258 2.20 9.89 15.73
N SER A 259 3.01 8.87 15.44
CA SER A 259 4.34 8.72 16.01
C SER A 259 5.38 8.88 14.92
N ILE A 260 6.41 9.67 15.19
CA ILE A 260 7.54 9.88 14.29
C ILE A 260 8.77 9.29 14.96
N ILE A 261 9.40 8.34 14.29
CA ILE A 261 10.69 7.77 14.68
C ILE A 261 11.72 8.31 13.68
N GLY A 262 12.74 9.03 14.17
CA GLY A 262 13.75 9.68 13.34
C GLY A 262 13.56 11.19 13.24
N ASP A 263 13.99 11.77 12.13
CA ASP A 263 14.04 13.23 11.96
C ASP A 263 12.63 13.87 11.96
N GLU A 264 12.50 14.99 12.66
CA GLU A 264 11.27 15.79 12.67
C GLU A 264 10.94 16.29 11.25
N ILE A 265 9.65 16.29 10.92
CA ILE A 265 9.15 16.81 9.65
C ILE A 265 9.00 18.32 9.78
N ASP A 266 9.57 19.06 8.83
CA ASP A 266 9.33 20.50 8.69
C ASP A 266 7.83 20.77 8.49
N GLU A 267 7.28 21.75 9.20
CA GLU A 267 5.83 22.01 9.21
C GLU A 267 5.26 22.25 7.80
N LEU A 268 6.01 22.92 6.92
CA LEU A 268 5.59 23.19 5.54
C LEU A 268 5.67 21.92 4.68
N GLU A 269 6.69 21.08 4.90
CA GLU A 269 6.79 19.76 4.27
C GLU A 269 5.59 18.88 4.68
N ASN A 270 5.23 18.87 5.97
CA ASN A 270 4.07 18.13 6.47
C ASN A 270 2.76 18.63 5.84
N LEU A 271 2.59 19.96 5.80
CA LEU A 271 1.43 20.59 5.20
C LEU A 271 1.31 20.17 3.73
N TYR A 272 2.40 20.23 2.97
CA TYR A 272 2.41 19.86 1.56
C TYR A 272 2.04 18.38 1.34
N ILE A 273 2.59 17.47 2.15
CA ILE A 273 2.26 16.03 2.10
C ILE A 273 0.77 15.81 2.40
N LYS A 274 0.26 16.41 3.49
CA LYS A 274 -1.15 16.31 3.88
C LYS A 274 -2.08 16.91 2.82
N SER A 275 -1.73 18.06 2.26
CA SER A 275 -2.49 18.71 1.20
C SER A 275 -2.53 17.86 -0.06
N ASN A 276 -1.40 17.31 -0.52
CA ASN A 276 -1.38 16.41 -1.68
C ASN A 276 -2.25 15.16 -1.47
N TYR A 277 -2.19 14.57 -0.27
CA TYR A 277 -3.04 13.44 0.07
C TYR A 277 -4.52 13.80 0.07
N SER A 278 -4.89 14.90 0.75
CA SER A 278 -6.28 15.38 0.83
C SER A 278 -6.85 15.74 -0.54
N ILE A 279 -6.13 16.54 -1.32
CA ILE A 279 -6.51 16.95 -2.67
C ILE A 279 -6.60 15.71 -3.59
N GLY A 280 -5.63 14.80 -3.53
CA GLY A 280 -5.65 13.57 -4.31
C GLY A 280 -6.85 12.68 -3.98
N ASN A 281 -7.25 12.60 -2.71
CA ASN A 281 -8.46 11.89 -2.31
C ASN A 281 -9.74 12.58 -2.79
N ARG A 282 -9.81 13.90 -2.69
CA ARG A 282 -10.94 14.67 -3.21
C ARG A 282 -11.11 14.46 -4.72
N LEU A 283 -10.02 14.50 -5.49
CA LEU A 283 -10.04 14.24 -6.93
C LEU A 283 -10.57 12.83 -7.23
N LYS A 284 -10.15 11.81 -6.48
CA LYS A 284 -10.68 10.44 -6.64
C LYS A 284 -12.18 10.37 -6.33
N GLN A 285 -12.63 11.03 -5.26
CA GLN A 285 -14.04 11.06 -4.89
C GLN A 285 -14.92 11.79 -5.91
N GLU A 286 -14.38 12.77 -6.63
CA GLU A 286 -15.12 13.47 -7.70
C GLU A 286 -15.17 12.67 -9.02
N ILE A 287 -14.32 11.64 -9.20
CA ILE A 287 -14.16 10.89 -10.46
C ILE A 287 -14.75 9.46 -10.42
N ASP A 288 -15.02 8.87 -9.24
CA ASP A 288 -15.29 7.43 -9.13
C ASP A 288 -16.65 6.96 -9.70
N ASP A 289 -16.65 5.86 -10.46
CA ASP A 289 -17.84 5.21 -11.07
C ASP A 289 -18.82 4.62 -10.04
N ASN A 290 -18.46 4.64 -8.74
CA ASN A 290 -19.25 4.11 -7.62
C ASN A 290 -20.27 5.13 -7.06
N MET A 291 -20.65 6.16 -7.83
CA MET A 291 -21.66 7.14 -7.42
C MET A 291 -23.05 6.54 -7.25
N VAL A 292 -23.33 5.38 -7.86
CA VAL A 292 -24.64 4.72 -7.78
C VAL A 292 -24.47 3.30 -7.26
N VAL A 293 -25.18 2.98 -6.17
CA VAL A 293 -25.25 1.62 -5.64
C VAL A 293 -26.67 1.10 -5.79
N PHE A 294 -26.84 0.06 -6.62
CA PHE A 294 -28.10 -0.66 -6.73
C PHE A 294 -28.29 -1.63 -5.56
N ILE A 295 -29.48 -1.59 -4.96
CA ILE A 295 -29.89 -2.46 -3.85
C ILE A 295 -31.08 -3.31 -4.31
N SER A 296 -30.93 -4.62 -4.21
CA SER A 296 -31.97 -5.61 -4.49
C SER A 296 -32.72 -6.01 -3.21
N PRO A 297 -33.93 -6.56 -3.31
CA PRO A 297 -34.63 -7.16 -2.18
C PRO A 297 -33.73 -8.17 -1.44
N GLY A 298 -33.69 -8.08 -0.11
CA GLY A 298 -32.82 -8.90 0.73
C GLY A 298 -31.39 -8.37 0.94
N GLU A 299 -30.95 -7.33 0.21
CA GLU A 299 -29.64 -6.69 0.40
C GLU A 299 -29.64 -5.58 1.47
N LEU A 300 -30.45 -5.72 2.54
CA LEU A 300 -30.59 -4.70 3.58
C LEU A 300 -29.23 -4.31 4.21
N ASN A 301 -28.37 -5.30 4.49
CA ASN A 301 -27.01 -5.07 5.03
C ASN A 301 -26.18 -4.10 4.19
N LYS A 302 -26.30 -4.17 2.85
CA LYS A 302 -25.56 -3.32 1.92
C LYS A 302 -26.00 -1.86 2.04
N ALA A 303 -27.31 -1.62 2.12
CA ALA A 303 -27.87 -0.28 2.33
C ALA A 303 -27.53 0.26 3.72
N MET A 304 -27.67 -0.57 4.76
CA MET A 304 -27.35 -0.22 6.15
C MET A 304 -25.91 0.25 6.27
N ASN A 305 -24.94 -0.47 5.67
CA ASN A 305 -23.54 -0.09 5.72
C ASN A 305 -23.28 1.30 5.09
N ILE A 306 -23.94 1.62 3.99
CA ILE A 306 -23.78 2.92 3.33
C ILE A 306 -24.34 4.04 4.21
N ILE A 307 -25.59 3.88 4.68
CA ILE A 307 -26.28 4.88 5.50
C ILE A 307 -25.56 5.10 6.83
N THR A 308 -25.19 4.03 7.52
CA THR A 308 -24.52 4.13 8.84
C THR A 308 -23.12 4.69 8.75
N ASN A 309 -22.39 4.49 7.65
CA ASN A 309 -21.10 5.16 7.43
C ASN A 309 -21.26 6.68 7.28
N VAL A 310 -22.33 7.14 6.60
CA VAL A 310 -22.65 8.58 6.51
C VAL A 310 -23.07 9.13 7.87
N LEU A 311 -23.89 8.37 8.61
CA LEU A 311 -24.34 8.79 9.94
C LEU A 311 -23.23 8.74 11.00
N GLY A 312 -22.22 7.86 10.90
CA GLY A 312 -21.19 7.71 11.93
C GLY A 312 -19.93 8.56 11.74
N SER A 313 -19.95 9.53 10.82
CA SER A 313 -18.80 10.40 10.53
C SER A 313 -18.91 11.74 11.26
N ASP A 314 -17.77 12.36 11.58
CA ASP A 314 -17.70 13.59 12.37
C ASP A 314 -18.09 14.85 11.56
N TYR A 315 -19.35 15.26 11.67
CA TYR A 315 -19.96 16.41 10.98
C TYR A 315 -20.57 17.42 11.97
N ASP A 316 -20.66 18.69 11.54
CA ASP A 316 -21.28 19.77 12.31
C ASP A 316 -22.81 19.63 12.36
N ALA A 317 -23.41 19.22 11.23
CA ALA A 317 -24.85 19.01 11.11
C ALA A 317 -25.18 17.87 10.15
N ILE A 318 -26.30 17.17 10.45
CA ILE A 318 -26.89 16.15 9.59
C ILE A 318 -28.36 16.51 9.34
N TRP A 319 -28.77 16.42 8.08
CA TRP A 319 -30.15 16.61 7.64
C TRP A 319 -30.67 15.35 6.96
N ILE A 320 -31.71 14.76 7.51
CA ILE A 320 -32.43 13.61 6.97
C ILE A 320 -33.77 14.12 6.45
N PHE A 321 -33.97 13.96 5.14
CA PHE A 321 -35.23 14.25 4.47
C PHE A 321 -35.87 12.92 4.09
N ASP A 322 -36.99 12.56 4.74
CA ASP A 322 -37.82 11.44 4.31
C ASP A 322 -39.29 11.74 4.58
N PRO A 323 -40.12 11.92 3.55
CA PRO A 323 -41.51 12.31 3.71
C PRO A 323 -42.34 11.23 4.43
N TYR A 324 -41.88 9.97 4.45
CA TYR A 324 -42.57 8.85 5.10
C TYR A 324 -41.84 8.34 6.33
N PHE A 325 -40.92 9.14 6.90
CA PHE A 325 -40.15 8.74 8.08
C PHE A 325 -41.05 8.32 9.24
N THR A 326 -42.22 8.93 9.42
CA THR A 326 -43.11 8.71 10.58
C THR A 326 -44.31 7.80 10.30
N ASP A 327 -44.22 6.91 9.29
CA ASP A 327 -45.29 5.93 8.97
C ASP A 327 -45.63 5.04 10.18
N ASN A 328 -46.89 5.07 10.61
CA ASN A 328 -47.31 4.37 11.82
C ASN A 328 -47.37 2.85 11.65
N GLN A 329 -47.45 2.34 10.42
CA GLN A 329 -47.41 0.90 10.15
C GLN A 329 -46.01 0.31 10.34
N LYS A 330 -44.98 1.17 10.42
CA LYS A 330 -43.57 0.78 10.45
C LYS A 330 -42.83 1.31 11.68
N ILE A 331 -43.54 1.63 12.77
CA ILE A 331 -42.96 2.20 14.00
C ILE A 331 -41.72 1.46 14.53
N THR A 332 -41.67 0.13 14.42
CA THR A 332 -40.51 -0.65 14.84
C THR A 332 -39.24 -0.37 14.02
N HIS A 333 -39.38 -0.08 12.72
CA HIS A 333 -38.26 0.31 11.86
C HIS A 333 -37.79 1.72 12.21
N ILE A 334 -38.73 2.62 12.49
CA ILE A 334 -38.45 3.99 12.93
C ILE A 334 -37.65 3.96 14.22
N MET A 335 -38.07 3.16 15.20
CA MET A 335 -37.36 3.02 16.48
C MET A 335 -35.95 2.44 16.31
N ASP A 336 -35.75 1.49 15.39
CA ASP A 336 -34.40 1.01 15.08
C ASP A 336 -33.52 2.12 14.47
N TRP A 337 -34.06 2.93 13.56
CA TRP A 337 -33.36 4.09 13.03
C TRP A 337 -33.03 5.12 14.10
N MET A 338 -33.96 5.40 15.01
CA MET A 338 -33.71 6.28 16.15
C MET A 338 -32.61 5.71 17.06
N ARG A 339 -32.61 4.40 17.34
CA ARG A 339 -31.53 3.74 18.09
C ARG A 339 -30.18 3.89 17.39
N ILE A 340 -30.13 3.75 16.06
CA ILE A 340 -28.90 3.94 15.27
C ILE A 340 -28.45 5.40 15.33
N ILE A 341 -29.32 6.36 15.03
CA ILE A 341 -29.01 7.80 14.97
C ILE A 341 -28.48 8.29 16.33
N THR A 342 -29.18 7.94 17.42
CA THR A 342 -28.80 8.33 18.79
C THR A 342 -27.44 7.79 19.22
N HIS A 343 -27.05 6.62 18.71
CA HIS A 343 -25.81 5.95 19.07
C HIS A 343 -24.65 6.21 18.09
N SER A 344 -24.93 6.54 16.84
CA SER A 344 -23.92 6.79 15.80
C SER A 344 -23.22 8.13 15.98
N ASN A 345 -23.89 9.10 16.62
CA ASN A 345 -23.41 10.47 16.75
C ASN A 345 -23.46 10.97 18.19
N ILE A 346 -22.74 10.28 19.07
CA ILE A 346 -22.58 10.75 20.45
C ILE A 346 -21.91 12.14 20.52
N ASN A 347 -21.24 12.62 19.47
CA ASN A 347 -20.55 13.91 19.48
C ASN A 347 -21.11 14.97 18.51
N SER A 348 -22.09 14.65 17.65
CA SER A 348 -22.64 15.63 16.69
C SER A 348 -23.59 16.61 17.37
N LYS A 349 -23.50 17.88 16.97
CA LYS A 349 -24.17 18.99 17.66
C LYS A 349 -25.63 19.20 17.23
N ASN A 350 -26.02 18.83 15.99
CA ASN A 350 -27.39 19.02 15.49
C ASN A 350 -27.78 17.98 14.41
N ILE A 351 -28.75 17.12 14.70
CA ILE A 351 -29.37 16.18 13.74
C ILE A 351 -30.78 16.67 13.45
N ASN A 352 -31.13 16.82 12.18
CA ASN A 352 -32.39 17.40 11.74
C ASN A 352 -33.14 16.40 10.87
N ILE A 353 -34.37 16.06 11.25
CA ILE A 353 -35.22 15.09 10.54
C ILE A 353 -36.47 15.81 10.04
N ALA A 354 -36.56 15.98 8.72
CA ALA A 354 -37.69 16.60 8.05
C ALA A 354 -38.60 15.54 7.39
N PHE A 355 -39.88 15.57 7.72
CA PHE A 355 -40.88 14.62 7.24
C PHE A 355 -42.22 15.30 6.94
N PHE A 356 -43.14 14.55 6.32
CA PHE A 356 -44.46 15.05 5.95
C PHE A 356 -45.56 14.16 6.52
N CYS A 357 -46.52 14.75 7.25
CA CYS A 357 -47.68 14.04 7.76
C CYS A 357 -48.97 14.67 7.22
N LYS A 358 -49.66 13.96 6.31
CA LYS A 358 -50.95 14.38 5.75
C LYS A 358 -52.15 13.86 6.54
N ASN A 359 -52.02 12.67 7.14
CA ASN A 359 -53.10 12.00 7.85
C ASN A 359 -52.55 11.42 9.16
N LYS A 360 -53.05 11.93 10.30
CA LYS A 360 -52.69 11.45 11.64
C LYS A 360 -53.02 9.98 11.88
N GLU A 361 -53.93 9.40 11.11
CA GLU A 361 -54.25 7.96 11.16
C GLU A 361 -53.21 7.08 10.46
N LYS A 362 -52.29 7.66 9.68
CA LYS A 362 -51.28 6.93 8.90
C LYS A 362 -49.83 7.29 9.24
N ALA A 363 -49.62 8.42 9.90
CA ALA A 363 -48.29 8.88 10.29
C ALA A 363 -48.34 9.65 11.60
N TYR A 364 -47.28 9.52 12.39
CA TYR A 364 -47.13 10.25 13.65
C TYR A 364 -46.69 11.70 13.39
N GLY A 365 -47.23 12.61 14.19
CA GLY A 365 -46.76 13.99 14.27
C GLY A 365 -45.52 14.09 15.16
N VAL A 366 -45.01 15.32 15.32
CA VAL A 366 -43.80 15.59 16.12
C VAL A 366 -43.98 15.14 17.58
N LYS A 367 -45.10 15.48 18.21
CA LYS A 367 -45.34 15.18 19.64
C LYS A 367 -45.41 13.68 19.90
N GLU A 368 -46.16 12.95 19.08
CA GLU A 368 -46.30 11.51 19.20
C GLU A 368 -44.95 10.81 19.00
N MET A 369 -44.15 11.24 18.02
CA MET A 369 -42.79 10.72 17.82
C MET A 369 -41.89 10.90 19.05
N ILE A 370 -41.93 12.09 19.67
CA ILE A 370 -41.16 12.38 20.87
C ILE A 370 -41.58 11.47 22.03
N GLU A 371 -42.88 11.21 22.19
CA GLU A 371 -43.40 10.31 23.22
C GLU A 371 -42.90 8.87 23.01
N PHE A 372 -43.01 8.32 21.80
CA PHE A 372 -42.50 6.97 21.50
C PHE A 372 -40.99 6.83 21.77
N ILE A 373 -40.21 7.86 21.41
CA ILE A 373 -38.76 7.85 21.65
C ILE A 373 -38.45 7.86 23.15
N LYS A 374 -39.24 8.58 23.95
CA LYS A 374 -39.11 8.64 25.42
C LYS A 374 -39.58 7.37 26.13
N GLU A 375 -40.26 6.45 25.44
CA GLU A 375 -40.67 5.15 25.97
C GLU A 375 -39.68 4.03 25.62
N ASP A 376 -38.77 4.23 24.65
CA ASP A 376 -37.78 3.22 24.26
C ASP A 376 -36.62 3.14 25.24
N SER A 377 -36.53 2.01 25.95
CA SER A 377 -35.53 1.80 27.00
C SER A 377 -34.07 1.95 26.52
N VAL A 378 -33.77 1.61 25.26
CA VAL A 378 -32.41 1.69 24.71
C VAL A 378 -32.02 3.15 24.47
N ILE A 379 -32.96 3.99 24.02
CA ILE A 379 -32.73 5.41 23.79
C ILE A 379 -32.74 6.20 25.11
N ILE A 380 -33.64 5.86 26.04
CA ILE A 380 -33.70 6.47 27.38
C ILE A 380 -32.37 6.35 28.11
N ASP A 381 -31.67 5.23 27.98
CA ASP A 381 -30.38 5.04 28.64
C ASP A 381 -29.28 5.96 28.08
N VAL A 382 -29.41 6.43 26.84
CA VAL A 382 -28.54 7.47 26.27
C VAL A 382 -28.97 8.85 26.81
N LEU A 383 -30.27 9.13 26.84
CA LEU A 383 -30.84 10.35 27.42
C LEU A 383 -30.48 10.53 28.89
N LYS A 384 -30.43 9.48 29.70
CA LYS A 384 -30.01 9.61 31.11
C LYS A 384 -28.55 10.07 31.27
N LYS A 385 -27.72 9.88 30.25
CA LYS A 385 -26.30 10.23 30.26
C LYS A 385 -26.01 11.60 29.64
N LYS A 386 -27.00 12.24 29.02
CA LYS A 386 -26.86 13.51 28.28
C LYS A 386 -28.03 14.44 28.57
N GLU A 387 -27.80 15.75 28.57
CA GLU A 387 -28.89 16.71 28.79
C GLU A 387 -29.86 16.83 27.59
N SER A 388 -29.39 16.57 26.36
CA SER A 388 -30.18 16.56 25.12
C SER A 388 -29.56 15.57 24.11
N LEU A 389 -30.36 15.01 23.19
CA LEU A 389 -29.85 14.22 22.06
C LEU A 389 -29.47 15.10 20.86
N GLY A 390 -29.86 16.39 20.84
CA GLY A 390 -29.62 17.31 19.73
C GLY A 390 -30.33 16.87 18.45
N ILE A 391 -31.47 16.18 18.58
CA ILE A 391 -32.28 15.72 17.45
C ILE A 391 -33.51 16.61 17.31
N HIS A 392 -33.57 17.33 16.20
CA HIS A 392 -34.67 18.22 15.83
C HIS A 392 -35.57 17.56 14.79
N PHE A 393 -36.88 17.58 15.05
CA PHE A 393 -37.91 17.10 14.14
C PHE A 393 -38.61 18.29 13.48
N TYR A 394 -38.84 18.20 12.18
CA TYR A 394 -39.55 19.21 11.40
C TYR A 394 -40.67 18.57 10.58
N GLN A 395 -41.91 18.83 10.96
CA GLN A 395 -43.07 18.45 10.17
C GLN A 395 -43.35 19.52 9.11
N THR A 396 -43.33 19.12 7.85
CA THR A 396 -43.46 20.02 6.71
C THR A 396 -44.90 20.12 6.18
N LYS A 397 -45.20 21.21 5.45
CA LYS A 397 -46.50 21.46 4.79
C LYS A 397 -46.76 20.62 3.57
N ALA A 398 -45.70 20.25 2.85
CA ALA A 398 -45.78 19.47 1.63
C ALA A 398 -44.63 18.47 1.60
N PRO A 399 -44.81 17.31 0.93
CA PRO A 399 -43.78 16.29 0.88
C PRO A 399 -42.58 16.74 0.04
N ILE A 400 -41.38 16.56 0.58
CA ILE A 400 -40.15 16.46 -0.22
C ILE A 400 -40.07 15.01 -0.68
N HIS A 401 -40.35 14.73 -1.95
CA HIS A 401 -40.52 13.36 -2.44
C HIS A 401 -39.23 12.54 -2.45
N ASP A 402 -38.11 13.18 -2.75
CA ASP A 402 -36.79 12.53 -2.74
C ASP A 402 -36.25 12.43 -1.31
N ARG A 403 -35.47 11.38 -1.04
CA ARG A 403 -34.89 11.15 0.28
C ARG A 403 -33.43 11.46 0.26
N PHE A 404 -32.99 12.24 1.23
CA PHE A 404 -31.61 12.67 1.34
C PHE A 404 -31.10 12.48 2.76
N ILE A 405 -29.83 12.11 2.87
CA ILE A 405 -29.02 12.43 4.03
C ILE A 405 -27.97 13.41 3.56
N ILE A 406 -28.00 14.64 4.06
CA ILE A 406 -27.00 15.65 3.78
C ILE A 406 -26.22 15.94 5.05
N THR A 407 -24.91 16.01 4.94
CA THR A 407 -24.01 16.32 6.04
C THR A 407 -23.14 17.51 5.68
N SER A 408 -22.76 18.30 6.69
CA SER A 408 -21.91 19.48 6.53
C SER A 408 -20.83 19.56 7.61
N LYS A 409 -19.63 20.00 7.21
CA LYS A 409 -18.52 20.34 8.11
C LYS A 409 -17.83 21.61 7.59
N GLY A 410 -17.99 22.74 8.28
CA GLY A 410 -17.63 24.04 7.73
C GLY A 410 -18.29 24.29 6.37
N ASP A 411 -17.49 24.62 5.34
CA ASP A 411 -17.96 24.84 3.97
C ASP A 411 -18.06 23.54 3.14
N GLU A 412 -17.67 22.39 3.69
CA GLU A 412 -17.74 21.11 2.99
C GLU A 412 -19.10 20.44 3.20
N TYR A 413 -19.62 19.88 2.11
CA TYR A 413 -20.92 19.19 2.06
C TYR A 413 -20.71 17.81 1.46
N SER A 414 -21.44 16.83 1.98
CA SER A 414 -21.54 15.50 1.38
C SER A 414 -22.94 14.94 1.62
N GLY A 415 -23.30 13.87 0.94
CA GLY A 415 -24.60 13.26 1.18
C GLY A 415 -24.89 12.05 0.33
N ILE A 416 -26.07 11.49 0.55
CA ILE A 416 -26.64 10.43 -0.26
C ILE A 416 -28.09 10.74 -0.60
N ALA A 417 -28.51 10.38 -1.81
CA ALA A 417 -29.91 10.29 -2.19
C ALA A 417 -30.36 8.82 -2.18
N ILE A 418 -31.51 8.54 -1.59
CA ILE A 418 -32.02 7.18 -1.39
C ILE A 418 -33.32 7.02 -2.17
N GLY A 419 -33.37 6.05 -3.08
CA GLY A 419 -34.53 5.80 -3.94
C GLY A 419 -35.75 5.20 -3.23
N THR A 420 -35.70 5.03 -1.90
CA THR A 420 -36.79 4.49 -1.08
C THR A 420 -36.80 5.17 0.29
N SER A 421 -37.88 5.00 1.04
CA SER A 421 -37.95 5.44 2.44
C SER A 421 -37.12 4.55 3.35
N PHE A 422 -36.61 5.13 4.44
CA PHE A 422 -35.92 4.42 5.52
C PHE A 422 -36.74 3.26 6.07
N ASN A 423 -38.07 3.38 6.04
CA ASN A 423 -39.02 2.38 6.54
C ASN A 423 -39.28 1.22 5.57
N SER A 424 -38.71 1.27 4.36
CA SER A 424 -38.88 0.27 3.29
C SER A 424 -37.54 -0.24 2.74
N LEU A 425 -36.45 -0.05 3.48
CA LEU A 425 -35.13 -0.49 3.05
C LEU A 425 -35.07 -2.02 2.96
N GLY A 426 -34.53 -2.51 1.85
CA GLY A 426 -34.35 -3.95 1.61
C GLY A 426 -35.61 -4.70 1.14
N GLU A 427 -36.76 -4.03 1.05
CA GLU A 427 -38.02 -4.63 0.56
C GLU A 427 -38.14 -4.55 -0.97
N ASN A 428 -37.62 -3.48 -1.58
CA ASN A 428 -37.77 -3.18 -3.01
C ASN A 428 -36.42 -3.02 -3.72
N HIS A 429 -36.45 -2.91 -5.05
CA HIS A 429 -35.29 -2.48 -5.84
C HIS A 429 -35.18 -0.96 -5.80
N TYR A 430 -34.01 -0.43 -5.46
CA TYR A 430 -33.74 1.01 -5.44
C TYR A 430 -32.25 1.30 -5.57
N CYS A 431 -31.92 2.56 -5.84
CA CYS A 431 -30.54 3.03 -5.86
C CYS A 431 -30.25 3.91 -4.64
N ILE A 432 -29.02 3.86 -4.17
CA ILE A 432 -28.44 4.89 -3.31
C ILE A 432 -27.39 5.63 -4.15
N HIS A 433 -27.59 6.92 -4.33
CA HIS A 433 -26.65 7.79 -5.03
C HIS A 433 -25.78 8.51 -4.01
N LYS A 434 -24.46 8.39 -4.12
CA LYS A 434 -23.54 9.27 -3.41
C LYS A 434 -23.53 10.62 -4.12
N LEU A 435 -23.68 11.68 -3.34
CA LEU A 435 -23.72 13.05 -3.84
C LEU A 435 -22.35 13.68 -3.68
N THR A 436 -21.90 14.34 -4.74
CA THR A 436 -20.69 15.17 -4.71
C THR A 436 -20.91 16.41 -3.85
N HIS A 437 -19.82 17.06 -3.45
CA HIS A 437 -19.87 18.31 -2.71
C HIS A 437 -20.81 19.36 -3.33
N ILE A 438 -20.68 19.59 -4.63
CA ILE A 438 -21.48 20.58 -5.36
C ILE A 438 -22.96 20.17 -5.36
N ALA A 439 -23.26 18.89 -5.62
CA ALA A 439 -24.63 18.40 -5.63
C ALA A 439 -25.29 18.53 -4.25
N SER A 440 -24.61 18.08 -3.18
CA SER A 440 -25.10 18.18 -1.81
C SER A 440 -25.32 19.63 -1.38
N LYS A 441 -24.37 20.53 -1.69
CA LYS A 441 -24.48 21.96 -1.37
C LYS A 441 -25.68 22.60 -2.08
N ASN A 442 -25.88 22.29 -3.36
CA ASN A 442 -27.01 22.81 -4.14
C ASN A 442 -28.36 22.31 -3.60
N ILE A 443 -28.48 21.00 -3.36
CA ILE A 443 -29.70 20.39 -2.81
C ILE A 443 -30.02 21.01 -1.44
N TRP A 444 -29.04 21.05 -0.53
CA TRP A 444 -29.20 21.65 0.79
C TRP A 444 -29.63 23.11 0.72
N SER A 445 -28.95 23.92 -0.10
CA SER A 445 -29.25 25.36 -0.19
C SER A 445 -30.69 25.59 -0.64
N ASN A 446 -31.18 24.82 -1.62
CA ASN A 446 -32.56 24.93 -2.08
C ASN A 446 -33.58 24.44 -1.03
N LEU A 447 -33.31 23.32 -0.36
CA LEU A 447 -34.19 22.79 0.68
C LEU A 447 -34.23 23.69 1.91
N LYS A 448 -33.10 24.30 2.27
CA LYS A 448 -33.00 25.24 3.39
C LYS A 448 -33.89 26.47 3.14
N VAL A 449 -33.75 27.11 1.97
CA VAL A 449 -34.61 28.26 1.60
C VAL A 449 -36.08 27.86 1.65
N TRP A 450 -36.42 26.70 1.08
CA TRP A 450 -37.79 26.21 1.10
C TRP A 450 -38.33 25.97 2.52
N LEU A 451 -37.54 25.41 3.44
CA LEU A 451 -37.94 25.24 4.85
C LEU A 451 -38.16 26.60 5.54
N GLU A 452 -37.27 27.56 5.29
CA GLU A 452 -37.31 28.92 5.86
C GLU A 452 -38.49 29.75 5.33
N ASP A 453 -39.02 29.44 4.14
CA ASP A 453 -40.23 30.03 3.53
C ASP A 453 -41.55 29.60 4.23
N GLY A 454 -41.50 29.31 5.53
CA GLY A 454 -42.67 28.98 6.35
C GLY A 454 -43.29 27.63 6.03
N ASN A 455 -42.52 26.67 5.48
CA ASN A 455 -43.00 25.33 5.16
C ASN A 455 -42.95 24.35 6.33
N ILE A 456 -42.48 24.76 7.50
CA ILE A 456 -42.56 24.00 8.75
C ILE A 456 -43.92 24.29 9.43
N ILE A 457 -44.67 23.24 9.77
CA ILE A 457 -45.94 23.34 10.52
C ILE A 457 -45.71 23.11 12.01
N ASP A 458 -44.87 22.14 12.35
CA ASP A 458 -44.57 21.78 13.73
C ASP A 458 -43.10 21.38 13.84
N SER A 459 -42.52 21.61 15.02
CA SER A 459 -41.13 21.30 15.29
C SER A 459 -40.92 20.95 16.75
N GLY A 460 -39.97 20.07 17.03
CA GLY A 460 -39.65 19.65 18.39
C GLY A 460 -38.24 19.09 18.49
N GLU A 461 -37.75 19.00 19.72
CA GLU A 461 -36.38 18.56 20.03
C GLU A 461 -36.40 17.50 21.13
N ILE A 462 -35.44 16.59 21.07
CA ILE A 462 -35.14 15.60 22.12
C ILE A 462 -33.65 15.66 22.45
#